data_AF-A0A965KMP2-F1
#
_entry.id   AF-A0A965KMP2-F1
#
_cell.length_a   1.000
_cell.length_b   1.000
_cell.length_c   1.000
_cell.angle_alpha   90.00
_cell.angle_beta   90.00
_cell.angle_gamma   90.00
#
_symmetry.space_group_name_H-M   'P 1'
#
loop_
_entity.id
_entity.type
_entity.pdbx_description
1 polymer ?
#
loop_
_entity_poly.entity_id
_entity_poly.type
_entity_poly.pdbx_seq_one_letter_code
_entity_poly.pdbx_strand_id
1 'polypeptide(L)' 'MKEAGMRIRVEPELREEFTEACKRQHVPAAQVLREYMREFVKSQPKVRKPKPKSKSETA' A
#
# COMPACT_ATOMS: atom_id res chain seq x y z
N MET A 1 -0.97 -5.25 16.29
CA MET A 1 -0.67 -4.11 15.39
C MET A 1 -1.91 -3.83 14.55
N LYS A 2 -2.34 -2.58 14.37
CA LYS A 2 -3.52 -2.26 13.54
C LYS A 2 -3.14 -2.41 12.07
N GLU A 3 -3.48 -3.54 11.47
CA GLU A 3 -3.38 -3.72 10.02
C GLU A 3 -4.58 -3.02 9.36
N ALA A 4 -4.31 -2.08 8.45
CA ALA A 4 -5.33 -1.43 7.65
C ALA A 4 -5.30 -2.05 6.24
N GLY A 5 -6.43 -2.62 5.81
CA GLY A 5 -6.62 -3.11 4.45
C GLY A 5 -7.17 -2.03 3.53
N MET A 6 -6.69 -1.97 2.29
CA MET A 6 -7.22 -1.11 1.24
C MET A 6 -7.59 -1.97 0.03
N ARG A 7 -8.82 -1.85 -0.47
CA ARG A 7 -9.28 -2.55 -1.68
C ARG A 7 -9.25 -1.58 -2.86
N ILE A 8 -8.49 -1.93 -3.90
CA ILE A 8 -8.38 -1.16 -5.15
C ILE A 8 -9.00 -2.01 -6.27
N ARG A 9 -9.79 -1.38 -7.14
CA ARG A 9 -10.19 -1.98 -8.42
C ARG A 9 -9.28 -1.44 -9.51
N VAL A 10 -8.79 -2.33 -10.35
CA VAL A 10 -7.93 -2.03 -11.49
C VAL A 10 -8.43 -2.78 -12.70
N GLU A 11 -7.98 -2.37 -13.87
CA GLU A 11 -8.25 -3.05 -15.12
C GLU A 11 -7.67 -4.49 -15.08
N PRO A 12 -8.36 -5.49 -15.65
CA PRO A 12 -7.89 -6.88 -15.64
C PRO A 12 -6.50 -7.05 -16.26
N GLU A 13 -6.25 -6.39 -17.39
CA GLU A 13 -4.98 -6.43 -18.11
C GLU A 13 -3.83 -5.90 -17.24
N LEU A 14 -4.02 -4.75 -16.60
CA LEU A 14 -3.04 -4.17 -15.68
C LEU A 14 -2.74 -5.11 -14.49
N ARG A 15 -3.76 -5.79 -13.96
CA ARG A 15 -3.56 -6.76 -12.88
C ARG A 15 -2.70 -7.93 -13.33
N GLU A 16 -2.96 -8.45 -14.52
CA GLU A 16 -2.21 -9.58 -15.10
C GLU A 16 -0.75 -9.19 -15.31
N GLU A 17 -0.50 -8.09 -16.02
CA GLU A 17 0.86 -7.57 -16.27
C GLU A 17 1.63 -7.32 -14.98
N PHE A 18 0.99 -6.67 -14.00
CA PHE A 18 1.62 -6.40 -12.71
C PHE A 18 1.95 -7.68 -11.94
N THR A 19 1.03 -8.66 -11.96
CA THR A 19 1.21 -9.94 -11.28
C THR A 19 2.35 -10.73 -11.92
N GLU A 20 2.44 -10.75 -13.25
CA GLU A 20 3.55 -11.39 -13.96
C GLU A 20 4.89 -10.72 -13.67
N ALA A 21 4.93 -9.39 -13.67
CA ALA A 21 6.14 -8.63 -13.32
C ALA A 21 6.62 -8.94 -11.91
N CYS A 22 5.70 -9.08 -10.94
CA CYS A 22 6.01 -9.48 -9.57
C CYS A 22 6.54 -10.92 -9.50
N LYS A 23 5.92 -11.86 -10.23
CA LYS A 23 6.37 -13.25 -10.32
C LYS A 23 7.78 -13.37 -10.89
N ARG A 24 8.10 -12.65 -11.97
CA ARG A 24 9.45 -12.63 -12.59
C ARG A 24 10.53 -12.14 -11.62
N GLN A 25 10.17 -11.23 -10.72
CA GLN A 25 11.07 -10.67 -9.72
C GLN A 25 11.07 -11.45 -8.40
N HIS A 26 10.26 -12.52 -8.28
CA HIS A 26 10.09 -13.28 -7.04
C HIS A 26 9.69 -12.41 -5.83
N VAL A 27 8.99 -11.30 -6.06
CA VAL A 27 8.53 -10.39 -5.01
C VAL A 27 7.00 -10.43 -4.88
N PRO A 28 6.44 -10.37 -3.66
CA PRO A 28 5.00 -10.24 -3.49
C PRO A 28 4.48 -8.90 -4.02
N ALA A 29 3.36 -8.92 -4.74
CA ALA A 29 2.66 -7.72 -5.24
C ALA A 29 2.41 -6.68 -4.14
N ALA A 30 1.99 -7.13 -2.94
CA ALA A 30 1.78 -6.27 -1.79
C ALA A 30 3.06 -5.57 -1.30
N GLN A 31 4.24 -6.21 -1.46
CA GLN A 31 5.51 -5.59 -1.11
C GLN A 31 5.85 -4.46 -2.07
N VAL A 32 5.71 -4.70 -3.38
CA VAL A 32 5.94 -3.68 -4.42
C VAL A 32 5.03 -2.48 -4.20
N LEU A 33 3.73 -2.71 -3.99
CA LEU A 33 2.76 -1.64 -3.72
C LEU A 33 3.13 -0.84 -2.46
N ARG A 34 3.51 -1.50 -1.36
CA ARG A 34 3.91 -0.81 -0.14
C ARG A 34 5.14 0.08 -0.35
N GLU A 35 6.13 -0.39 -1.10
CA GLU A 35 7.33 0.39 -1.38
C GLU A 35 7.00 1.60 -2.26
N TYR A 36 6.23 1.38 -3.32
CA TYR A 36 5.77 2.43 -4.21
C TYR A 36 4.96 3.49 -3.48
N MET A 37 4.06 3.07 -2.57
CA MET A 37 3.28 4.00 -1.74
C MET A 37 4.18 4.79 -0.77
N ARG A 38 5.21 4.18 -0.18
CA ARG A 38 6.16 4.87 0.70
C ARG A 38 6.94 5.92 -0.07
N GLU A 39 7.44 5.58 -1.24
CA GLU A 39 8.18 6.49 -2.11
C GLU A 39 7.28 7.63 -2.60
N PHE A 40 6.06 7.32 -3.04
CA PHE A 40 5.08 8.31 -3.42
C PHE A 40 4.80 9.32 -2.30
N VAL A 41 4.61 8.87 -1.05
CA VAL A 41 4.38 9.79 0.09
C VAL A 41 5.62 10.61 0.42
N LYS A 42 6.82 10.04 0.28
CA LYS A 42 8.09 10.77 0.50
C LYS A 42 8.31 11.89 -0.53
N SER A 43 7.87 11.68 -1.78
CA SER A 43 8.01 12.66 -2.85
C SER A 43 6.96 13.78 -2.80
N GLN A 44 5.86 13.60 -2.08
CA GLN A 44 4.89 14.66 -1.88
C GLN A 44 5.38 15.71 -0.86
N PRO A 45 5.12 17.01 -1.10
CA PRO A 45 5.35 18.04 -0.09
C PRO A 45 4.55 17.68 1.17
N LYS A 46 5.17 17.82 2.35
CA LYS A 46 4.57 17.43 3.65
C LYS A 46 3.29 18.23 3.91
N VAL A 47 2.15 17.72 3.46
CA VAL A 47 0.85 18.16 3.97
C VAL A 47 0.79 17.68 5.41
N ARG A 48 0.83 18.61 6.36
CA ARG A 48 0.66 18.31 7.79
C ARG A 48 -0.68 17.59 7.97
N LYS A 49 -0.66 16.26 8.14
CA LYS A 49 -1.86 15.47 8.48
C LYS A 49 -2.00 15.36 10.01
N PRO A 50 -3.19 15.61 10.58
CA PRO A 50 -3.44 15.42 12.01
C PRO A 50 -3.43 13.93 12.36
N LYS A 51 -2.80 13.58 13.48
CA LYS A 51 -2.62 12.21 13.97
C LYS A 51 -3.98 11.50 14.18
N PRO A 52 -4.21 10.29 13.64
CA PRO A 52 -5.37 9.48 13.99
C PRO A 52 -5.18 8.92 15.42
N LYS A 53 -6.09 9.29 16.32
CA LYS A 53 -6.12 8.79 17.71
C LYS A 53 -6.40 7.28 17.70
N SER A 54 -5.44 6.49 18.18
CA SER A 54 -5.69 5.12 18.59
C SER A 54 -6.55 5.13 19.87
N LYS A 55 -7.85 4.85 19.76
CA LYS A 55 -8.69 4.40 20.89
C LYS A 55 -8.43 2.89 21.10
N SER A 56 -7.82 2.52 22.24
CA SER A 56 -8.39 1.87 23.46
C SER A 56 -8.97 0.48 23.14
N GLU A 57 -8.36 -0.65 23.53
CA GLU A 57 -8.23 -1.19 24.91
C GLU A 57 -9.55 -1.16 25.68
N THR A 58 -10.20 -2.32 25.71
CA THR A 58 -11.27 -2.72 26.65
C THR A 58 -11.10 -4.25 26.74
N ALA A 59 -10.39 -4.72 27.77
CA ALA A 59 -10.93 -5.25 29.03
C ALA A 59 -11.68 -6.57 28.81
#